data_AF-A0A483IV85-F1
#
_entry.id   AF-A0A483IV85-F1
#
_cell.length_a   1.000
_cell.length_b   1.000
_cell.length_c   1.000
_cell.angle_alpha   90.00
_cell.angle_beta   90.00
_cell.angle_gamma   90.00
#
_symmetry.space_group_name_H-M   'P 1'
#
loop_
_entity.id
_entity.type
_entity.pdbx_description
1 polymer ?
#
loop_
_entity_poly.entity_id
_entity_poly.type
_entity_poly.pdbx_seq_one_letter_code
_entity_poly.pdbx_strand_id
1 'polypeptide(L)'
;MDRNFPYAIFNTKFDPARDRNEISKRLLSHNFRISNRKSSNNFYDLLNVETRLILNKKRKVHLSKNLVCPPEHRSGFERLISKMKSGLDVNHYLSKGIYNTKKNDGMLLDFGLHHFHLGEGVTLDKSGNSFAERTGPILVAMVKPDDVYCLGIFSHDENLWVDTNLIKLIHTEWPGCLSHSTSRISDMKPDPDSIDRKKFRKLGLNSPVKVDDGVYYNSLGGGFNAAGGSILASFNMVNNNHYTLLLEHYVPSEVVNIILDRSFASDKGAVKLKLLNTPTWHNNIILHENTGDLYVVGFYKTIDDKGHITKCSIKTINARFLSKHAVNNENFVLSKPAIAVISATNCYRNNNFCF
;
A
#
# COMPACT_ATOMS: atom_id res chain seq x y z
N MET A 1 4.02 22.73 33.94
CA MET A 1 3.60 23.84 34.81
C MET A 1 4.48 25.02 34.39
N ASP A 2 4.03 26.11 33.79
CA ASP A 2 2.73 26.78 33.70
C ASP A 2 2.40 27.11 32.23
N ARG A 3 1.18 26.80 31.77
CA ARG A 3 0.61 27.35 30.52
C ARG A 3 -0.91 27.48 30.67
N ASN A 4 -1.32 28.31 31.62
CA ASN A 4 -2.71 28.74 31.71
C ASN A 4 -2.96 29.90 30.72
N PHE A 5 -3.77 29.60 29.69
CA PHE A 5 -4.51 30.46 28.75
C PHE A 5 -3.72 31.27 27.68
N PRO A 6 -4.17 31.37 26.39
CA PRO A 6 -5.55 31.22 25.90
C PRO A 6 -5.67 30.43 24.57
N TYR A 7 -5.93 29.11 24.61
CA TYR A 7 -6.22 28.36 23.37
C TYR A 7 -7.63 28.65 22.80
N ALA A 8 -8.43 29.48 23.47
CA ALA A 8 -9.81 29.79 23.11
C ALA A 8 -9.97 30.76 21.91
N ILE A 9 -8.89 31.38 21.41
CA ILE A 9 -8.99 32.44 20.39
C ILE A 9 -9.01 31.90 18.95
N PHE A 10 -8.46 30.71 18.68
CA PHE A 10 -8.44 30.14 17.32
C PHE A 10 -9.33 28.91 17.22
N ASN A 11 -10.55 29.10 16.72
CA ASN A 11 -11.39 28.00 16.23
C ASN A 11 -10.69 27.36 15.01
N THR A 12 -9.92 26.29 15.23
CA THR A 12 -9.24 25.58 14.15
C THR A 12 -10.10 24.44 13.64
N LYS A 13 -10.41 24.46 12.34
CA LYS A 13 -11.14 23.40 11.65
C LYS A 13 -10.15 22.55 10.86
N PHE A 14 -9.94 21.32 11.30
CA PHE A 14 -9.06 20.36 10.63
C PHE A 14 -9.64 18.95 10.79
N ASP A 15 -9.86 18.26 9.68
CA ASP A 15 -10.41 16.89 9.66
C ASP A 15 -9.54 16.02 8.73
N PRO A 16 -8.35 15.60 9.19
CA PRO A 16 -7.42 14.83 8.38
C PRO A 16 -7.99 13.47 7.95
N ALA A 17 -8.93 12.91 8.70
CA ALA A 17 -9.58 11.65 8.36
C ALA A 17 -10.48 11.80 7.12
N ARG A 18 -11.31 12.84 7.09
CA ARG A 18 -12.13 13.18 5.92
C ARG A 18 -11.28 13.57 4.72
N ASP A 19 -10.27 14.40 4.92
CA ASP A 19 -9.36 14.81 3.85
C ASP A 19 -8.65 13.60 3.23
N ARG A 20 -8.12 12.68 4.05
CA ARG A 20 -7.53 11.42 3.58
C ARG A 20 -8.51 10.62 2.73
N ASN A 21 -9.77 10.51 3.15
CA ASN A 21 -10.78 9.75 2.39
C ASN A 21 -11.06 10.38 1.02
N GLU A 22 -11.12 11.71 0.93
CA GLU A 22 -11.31 12.43 -0.35
C GLU A 22 -10.05 12.36 -1.24
N ILE A 23 -8.85 12.45 -0.66
CA ILE A 23 -7.59 12.21 -1.38
C ILE A 23 -7.58 10.81 -1.98
N SER A 24 -7.97 9.81 -1.20
CA SER A 24 -7.99 8.41 -1.64
C SER A 24 -8.97 8.18 -2.78
N LYS A 25 -10.14 8.82 -2.72
CA LYS A 25 -11.11 8.81 -3.82
C LYS A 25 -10.53 9.38 -5.11
N ARG A 26 -9.79 10.48 -5.02
CA ARG A 26 -9.12 11.12 -6.18
C ARG A 26 -8.03 10.22 -6.74
N LEU A 27 -7.21 9.60 -5.89
CA LEU A 27 -6.17 8.66 -6.30
C LEU A 27 -6.76 7.43 -7.01
N LEU A 28 -7.84 6.86 -6.46
CA LEU A 28 -8.57 5.75 -7.10
C LEU A 28 -9.08 6.14 -8.50
N SER A 29 -9.68 7.32 -8.62
CA SER A 29 -10.20 7.83 -9.90
C SER A 29 -9.08 8.12 -10.90
N HIS A 30 -8.01 8.77 -10.47
CA HIS A 30 -6.94 9.22 -11.37
C HIS A 30 -5.99 8.09 -11.78
N ASN A 31 -5.52 7.31 -10.83
CA ASN A 31 -4.49 6.29 -11.07
C ASN A 31 -5.07 4.99 -11.63
N PHE A 32 -6.32 4.66 -11.26
CA PHE A 32 -6.91 3.35 -11.55
C PHE A 32 -8.25 3.43 -12.29
N ARG A 33 -8.75 4.63 -12.57
CA ARG A 33 -10.06 4.86 -13.22
C ARG A 33 -11.22 4.19 -12.46
N ILE A 34 -11.13 4.18 -11.13
CA ILE A 34 -12.14 3.61 -10.23
C ILE A 34 -13.01 4.75 -9.68
N SER A 35 -14.31 4.74 -10.02
CA SER A 35 -15.29 5.67 -9.47
C SER A 35 -15.97 5.08 -8.22
N ASN A 36 -15.64 5.63 -7.06
CA ASN A 36 -16.25 5.24 -5.79
C ASN A 36 -17.33 6.24 -5.33
N ARG A 37 -18.29 5.75 -4.54
CA ARG A 37 -19.34 6.58 -3.92
C ARG A 37 -18.76 7.47 -2.81
N LYS A 38 -19.48 8.53 -2.42
CA LYS A 38 -19.00 9.47 -1.38
C LYS A 38 -18.95 8.83 0.02
N SER A 39 -19.81 7.85 0.30
CA SER A 39 -19.90 7.17 1.61
C SER A 39 -19.01 5.94 1.77
N SER A 40 -18.22 5.55 0.76
CA SER A 40 -17.28 4.43 0.89
C SER A 40 -16.02 4.82 1.66
N ASN A 41 -15.44 3.84 2.36
CA ASN A 41 -14.09 3.93 2.91
C ASN A 41 -13.07 3.83 1.75
N ASN A 42 -12.86 4.96 1.08
CA ASN A 42 -12.00 5.07 -0.09
C ASN A 42 -10.53 4.84 0.24
N PHE A 43 -10.13 5.12 1.48
CA PHE A 43 -8.76 4.86 1.91
C PHE A 43 -8.48 3.37 2.03
N TYR A 44 -9.39 2.59 2.64
CA TYR A 44 -9.26 1.14 2.64
C TYR A 44 -9.30 0.55 1.22
N ASP A 45 -10.20 1.07 0.36
CA ASP A 45 -10.30 0.63 -1.03
C ASP A 45 -9.01 0.89 -1.82
N LEU A 46 -8.37 2.05 -1.60
CA LEU A 46 -7.05 2.38 -2.16
C LEU A 46 -5.99 1.39 -1.68
N LEU A 47 -5.89 1.17 -0.37
CA LEU A 47 -4.95 0.20 0.21
C LEU A 47 -5.16 -1.22 -0.32
N ASN A 48 -6.41 -1.63 -0.49
CA ASN A 48 -6.73 -2.96 -1.02
C ASN A 48 -6.29 -3.13 -2.48
N VAL A 49 -6.33 -2.08 -3.30
CA VAL A 49 -5.79 -2.11 -4.66
C VAL A 49 -4.25 -2.10 -4.61
N GLU A 50 -3.66 -1.14 -3.90
CA GLU A 50 -2.20 -0.96 -3.85
C GLU A 50 -1.46 -2.18 -3.32
N THR A 51 -2.00 -2.87 -2.30
CA THR A 51 -1.39 -4.08 -1.73
C THR A 51 -1.38 -5.28 -2.67
N ARG A 52 -2.17 -5.26 -3.74
CA ARG A 52 -2.20 -6.32 -4.76
C ARG A 52 -1.37 -5.97 -6.00
N LEU A 53 -0.96 -4.71 -6.15
CA LEU A 53 -0.17 -4.27 -7.29
C LEU A 53 1.31 -4.55 -7.07
N ILE A 54 1.98 -4.89 -8.16
CA ILE A 54 3.42 -5.12 -8.18
C ILE A 54 4.11 -3.81 -8.53
N LEU A 55 4.95 -3.31 -7.64
CA LEU A 55 5.74 -2.10 -7.89
C LEU A 55 6.72 -2.30 -9.04
N ASN A 56 6.86 -1.29 -9.89
CA ASN A 56 7.86 -1.20 -10.95
C ASN A 56 9.25 -1.18 -10.32
N LYS A 57 9.92 -2.33 -10.33
CA LYS A 57 11.23 -2.52 -9.71
C LYS A 57 11.93 -3.70 -10.37
N LYS A 58 13.21 -3.52 -10.69
CA LYS A 58 14.07 -4.58 -11.20
C LYS A 58 14.15 -5.70 -10.17
N ARG A 59 13.84 -6.92 -10.60
CA ARG A 59 13.89 -8.11 -9.74
C ARG A 59 14.73 -9.20 -10.40
N LYS A 60 15.41 -10.00 -9.58
CA LYS A 60 16.03 -11.25 -10.02
C LYS A 60 14.92 -12.28 -10.26
N VAL A 61 14.95 -12.95 -11.41
CA VAL A 61 13.95 -13.96 -11.76
C VAL A 61 14.56 -15.35 -11.60
N HIS A 62 13.91 -16.18 -10.81
CA HIS A 62 14.23 -17.59 -10.59
C HIS A 62 13.15 -18.44 -11.25
N LEU A 63 13.56 -19.43 -12.04
CA LEU A 63 12.64 -20.36 -12.68
C LEU A 63 12.72 -21.70 -11.97
N SER A 64 11.58 -22.31 -11.70
CA SER A 64 11.54 -23.67 -11.16
C SER A 64 12.22 -24.64 -12.10
N LYS A 65 12.87 -25.67 -11.57
CA LYS A 65 13.57 -26.68 -12.39
C LYS A 65 12.62 -27.40 -13.34
N ASN A 66 11.34 -27.49 -12.96
CA ASN A 66 10.30 -28.19 -13.71
C ASN A 66 9.43 -27.25 -14.55
N LEU A 67 9.76 -25.96 -14.64
CA LEU A 67 8.98 -25.01 -15.43
C LEU A 67 9.17 -25.29 -16.92
N VAL A 68 8.09 -25.72 -17.57
CA VAL A 68 8.01 -25.88 -19.03
C VAL A 68 6.97 -24.91 -19.58
N CYS A 69 7.38 -24.06 -20.53
CA CYS A 69 6.46 -23.16 -21.22
C CYS A 69 5.96 -23.79 -22.52
N PRO A 70 4.63 -23.95 -22.70
CA PRO A 70 4.06 -24.35 -23.98
C PRO A 70 4.54 -23.44 -25.12
N PRO A 71 4.89 -23.97 -26.30
CA PRO A 71 5.39 -23.17 -27.43
C PRO A 71 4.52 -21.97 -27.79
N GLU A 72 3.20 -22.14 -27.75
CA GLU A 72 2.17 -21.13 -28.04
C GLU A 72 2.14 -19.96 -27.05
N HIS A 73 2.78 -20.07 -25.88
CA HIS A 73 2.84 -19.02 -24.85
C HIS A 73 4.25 -18.49 -24.62
N ARG A 74 5.26 -19.02 -25.34
CA ARG A 74 6.68 -18.70 -25.14
C ARG A 74 6.97 -17.20 -25.30
N SER A 75 6.48 -16.59 -26.36
CA SER A 75 6.67 -15.16 -26.63
C SER A 75 6.10 -14.27 -25.50
N GLY A 76 4.88 -14.58 -25.04
CA GLY A 76 4.25 -13.89 -23.92
C GLY A 76 5.01 -14.05 -22.61
N PHE A 77 5.44 -15.28 -22.31
CA PHE A 77 6.26 -15.59 -21.15
C PHE A 77 7.60 -14.85 -21.16
N GLU A 78 8.35 -14.90 -22.27
CA GLU A 78 9.66 -14.25 -22.40
C GLU A 78 9.56 -12.73 -22.22
N ARG A 79 8.50 -12.10 -22.76
CA ARG A 79 8.25 -10.66 -22.54
C ARG A 79 7.94 -10.34 -21.09
N LEU A 80 7.12 -11.14 -20.41
CA LEU A 80 6.83 -10.98 -18.99
C LEU A 80 8.11 -11.06 -18.16
N ILE A 81 8.93 -12.09 -18.39
CA ILE A 81 10.21 -12.27 -17.69
C ILE A 81 11.16 -11.09 -17.96
N SER A 82 11.25 -10.62 -19.20
CA SER A 82 12.06 -9.45 -19.57
C SER A 82 11.61 -8.19 -18.82
N LYS A 83 10.29 -7.95 -18.72
CA LYS A 83 9.73 -6.82 -17.95
C LYS A 83 10.04 -6.91 -16.45
N MET A 84 9.92 -8.10 -15.85
CA MET A 84 10.29 -8.33 -14.44
C MET A 84 11.77 -8.03 -14.19
N LYS A 85 12.67 -8.50 -15.08
CA LYS A 85 14.12 -8.25 -14.99
C LYS A 85 14.50 -6.79 -15.22
N SER A 86 13.71 -6.06 -16.01
CA SER A 86 13.96 -4.65 -16.33
C SER A 86 13.27 -3.68 -15.37
N GLY A 87 12.39 -4.19 -14.50
CA GLY A 87 11.62 -3.38 -13.56
C GLY A 87 10.49 -2.58 -14.19
N LEU A 88 10.01 -3.01 -15.35
CA LEU A 88 8.86 -2.41 -16.02
C LEU A 88 7.55 -2.89 -15.41
N ASP A 89 6.45 -2.20 -15.71
CA ASP A 89 5.12 -2.57 -15.25
C ASP A 89 4.68 -3.92 -15.80
N VAL A 90 4.21 -4.77 -14.88
CA VAL A 90 3.68 -6.12 -15.13
C VAL A 90 2.23 -6.27 -14.69
N ASN A 91 1.61 -5.23 -14.12
CA ASN A 91 0.25 -5.31 -13.58
C ASN A 91 -0.80 -5.59 -14.66
N HIS A 92 -0.56 -5.23 -15.93
CA HIS A 92 -1.45 -5.58 -17.03
C HIS A 92 -1.52 -7.09 -17.30
N TYR A 93 -0.56 -7.88 -16.82
CA TYR A 93 -0.63 -9.35 -16.90
C TYR A 93 -1.47 -9.98 -15.78
N LEU A 94 -1.87 -9.21 -14.75
CA LEU A 94 -2.69 -9.71 -13.65
C LEU A 94 -4.18 -9.87 -14.03
N SER A 95 -4.98 -10.33 -13.08
CA SER A 95 -6.44 -10.44 -13.23
C SER A 95 -7.09 -9.10 -13.60
N LYS A 96 -8.13 -9.13 -14.45
CA LYS A 96 -9.01 -7.96 -14.66
C LYS A 96 -9.66 -7.45 -13.36
N GLY A 97 -9.73 -8.30 -12.34
CA GLY A 97 -10.24 -7.96 -11.01
C GLY A 97 -9.28 -7.14 -10.14
N ILE A 98 -8.05 -6.86 -10.60
CA ILE A 98 -7.03 -6.17 -9.80
C ILE A 98 -7.46 -4.76 -9.37
N TYR A 99 -8.20 -4.05 -10.22
CA TYR A 99 -8.76 -2.72 -9.93
C TYR A 99 -10.17 -2.76 -9.33
N ASN A 100 -10.70 -3.94 -9.00
CA ASN A 100 -11.95 -4.04 -8.28
C ASN A 100 -11.67 -3.95 -6.77
N THR A 101 -12.12 -2.87 -6.14
CA THR A 101 -11.88 -2.58 -4.71
C THR A 101 -12.57 -3.56 -3.76
N LYS A 102 -13.58 -4.30 -4.25
CA LYS A 102 -14.39 -5.26 -3.47
C LYS A 102 -14.04 -6.71 -3.74
N LYS A 103 -13.09 -6.98 -4.64
CA LYS A 103 -12.59 -8.33 -4.90
C LYS A 103 -11.23 -8.53 -4.27
N ASN A 104 -11.00 -9.74 -3.80
CA ASN A 104 -9.71 -10.21 -3.32
C ASN A 104 -9.26 -11.39 -4.18
N ASP A 105 -7.95 -11.53 -4.33
CA ASP A 105 -7.36 -12.72 -4.91
C ASP A 105 -6.99 -13.68 -3.77
N GLY A 106 -7.72 -14.79 -3.68
CA GLY A 106 -7.52 -15.73 -2.59
C GLY A 106 -6.18 -16.46 -2.64
N MET A 107 -5.62 -16.67 -3.84
CA MET A 107 -4.30 -17.27 -4.00
C MET A 107 -3.22 -16.28 -3.53
N LEU A 108 -3.38 -15.01 -3.88
CA LEU A 108 -2.49 -13.95 -3.41
C LEU A 108 -2.57 -13.76 -1.90
N LEU A 109 -3.77 -13.64 -1.33
CA LEU A 109 -3.92 -13.37 0.11
C LEU A 109 -3.47 -14.56 0.98
N ASP A 110 -3.77 -15.79 0.57
CA ASP A 110 -3.40 -16.97 1.35
C ASP A 110 -1.92 -17.33 1.14
N PHE A 111 -1.55 -17.59 -0.12
CA PHE A 111 -0.26 -18.17 -0.49
C PHE A 111 0.81 -17.13 -0.86
N GLY A 112 0.46 -15.86 -1.02
CA GLY A 112 1.40 -14.84 -1.50
C GLY A 112 1.78 -15.01 -2.97
N LEU A 113 0.98 -15.76 -3.74
CA LEU A 113 1.26 -16.08 -5.14
C LEU A 113 0.43 -15.20 -6.07
N HIS A 114 1.09 -14.72 -7.13
CA HIS A 114 0.45 -13.99 -8.22
C HIS A 114 0.27 -14.94 -9.41
N HIS A 115 -0.83 -14.75 -10.14
CA HIS A 115 -1.05 -15.41 -11.42
C HIS A 115 -0.99 -14.39 -12.56
N PHE A 116 -0.20 -14.70 -13.58
CA PHE A 116 0.05 -13.83 -14.73
C PHE A 116 -0.46 -14.50 -16.00
N HIS A 117 -1.28 -13.78 -16.76
CA HIS A 117 -1.67 -14.17 -18.10
C HIS A 117 -0.52 -13.98 -19.07
N LEU A 118 -0.47 -14.78 -20.14
CA LEU A 118 0.65 -14.82 -21.06
C LEU A 118 0.28 -14.31 -22.47
N GLY A 119 -0.87 -13.64 -22.60
CA GLY A 119 -1.33 -13.10 -23.88
C GLY A 119 -0.40 -12.03 -24.46
N GLU A 120 -0.26 -12.05 -25.78
CA GLU A 120 0.49 -11.04 -26.53
C GLU A 120 -0.36 -9.79 -26.80
N GLY A 121 -1.65 -9.99 -27.04
CA GLY A 121 -2.62 -8.94 -27.29
C GLY A 121 -2.99 -8.15 -26.04
N VAL A 122 -3.61 -6.99 -26.26
CA VAL A 122 -4.16 -6.13 -25.21
C VAL A 122 -5.68 -6.10 -25.30
N THR A 123 -6.33 -6.34 -24.17
CA THR A 123 -7.77 -6.14 -23.98
C THR A 123 -7.99 -4.99 -23.02
N LEU A 124 -9.02 -4.17 -23.27
CA LEU A 124 -9.42 -3.10 -22.36
C LEU A 124 -10.57 -3.57 -21.47
N ASP A 125 -10.59 -3.14 -20.21
CA ASP A 125 -11.79 -3.22 -19.38
C ASP A 125 -12.77 -2.08 -19.70
N LYS A 126 -13.94 -2.08 -19.02
CA LYS A 126 -14.97 -1.04 -19.19
C LYS A 126 -14.49 0.36 -18.80
N SER A 127 -13.43 0.46 -17.99
CA SER A 127 -12.81 1.72 -17.57
C SER A 127 -11.64 2.12 -18.47
N GLY A 128 -11.31 1.35 -19.51
CA GLY A 128 -10.21 1.61 -20.44
C GLY A 128 -8.83 1.16 -19.93
N ASN A 129 -8.76 0.36 -18.86
CA ASN A 129 -7.49 -0.20 -18.37
C ASN A 129 -7.04 -1.37 -19.24
N SER A 130 -5.74 -1.42 -19.55
CA SER A 130 -5.14 -2.42 -20.41
C SER A 130 -4.76 -3.69 -19.66
N PHE A 131 -5.11 -4.84 -20.25
CA PHE A 131 -4.79 -6.17 -19.75
C PHE A 131 -4.29 -7.06 -20.87
N ALA A 132 -3.36 -7.97 -20.56
CA ALA A 132 -3.00 -9.04 -21.47
C ALA A 132 -4.24 -9.87 -21.84
N GLU A 133 -4.28 -10.30 -23.11
CA GLU A 133 -5.26 -11.26 -23.59
C GLU A 133 -5.24 -12.54 -22.75
N ARG A 134 -6.42 -13.15 -22.57
CA ARG A 134 -6.59 -14.33 -21.72
C ARG A 134 -6.29 -15.56 -22.55
N THR A 135 -5.13 -16.16 -22.30
CA THR A 135 -4.62 -17.32 -23.04
C THR A 135 -5.14 -18.67 -22.55
N GLY A 136 -5.81 -18.71 -21.39
CA GLY A 136 -6.09 -19.95 -20.66
C GLY A 136 -4.98 -20.22 -19.65
N PRO A 137 -3.83 -20.80 -20.04
CA PRO A 137 -2.71 -21.00 -19.13
C PRO A 137 -2.15 -19.70 -18.53
N ILE A 138 -1.71 -19.80 -17.29
CA ILE A 138 -1.18 -18.71 -16.47
C ILE A 138 0.14 -19.10 -15.82
N LEU A 139 1.07 -18.17 -15.74
CA LEU A 139 2.27 -18.30 -14.92
C LEU A 139 1.90 -18.04 -13.47
N VAL A 140 2.20 -18.97 -12.58
CA VAL A 140 2.12 -18.76 -11.12
C VAL A 140 3.51 -18.39 -10.61
N ALA A 141 3.62 -17.30 -9.87
CA ALA A 141 4.88 -16.86 -9.29
C ALA A 141 4.73 -16.18 -7.93
N MET A 142 5.72 -16.35 -7.06
CA MET A 142 5.86 -15.58 -5.83
C MET A 142 6.71 -14.34 -6.09
N VAL A 143 6.13 -13.15 -5.85
CA VAL A 143 6.82 -11.87 -6.05
C VAL A 143 7.28 -11.35 -4.69
N LYS A 144 8.59 -11.16 -4.54
CA LYS A 144 9.24 -10.55 -3.37
C LYS A 144 9.81 -9.17 -3.73
N PRO A 145 10.32 -8.39 -2.76
CA PRO A 145 10.86 -7.07 -3.04
C PRO A 145 11.98 -7.05 -4.09
N ASP A 146 12.85 -8.06 -4.11
CA ASP A 146 14.04 -8.11 -4.98
C ASP A 146 14.06 -9.33 -5.91
N ASP A 147 13.16 -10.30 -5.70
CA ASP A 147 13.12 -11.57 -6.42
C ASP A 147 11.72 -11.89 -6.93
N VAL A 148 11.64 -12.64 -8.02
CA VAL A 148 10.44 -13.32 -8.50
C VAL A 148 10.76 -14.80 -8.67
N TYR A 149 9.98 -15.66 -8.03
CA TYR A 149 10.11 -17.10 -8.11
C TYR A 149 8.97 -17.63 -8.98
N CYS A 150 9.29 -18.04 -10.21
CA CYS A 150 8.34 -18.57 -11.19
C CYS A 150 8.18 -20.08 -10.98
N LEU A 151 7.02 -20.50 -10.49
CA LEU A 151 6.75 -21.89 -10.10
C LEU A 151 6.44 -22.77 -11.32
N GLY A 152 5.64 -22.26 -12.23
CA GLY A 152 5.18 -23.04 -13.38
C GLY A 152 4.06 -22.35 -14.15
N ILE A 153 3.74 -22.92 -15.30
CA ILE A 153 2.60 -22.50 -16.12
C ILE A 153 1.51 -23.56 -15.98
N PHE A 154 0.34 -23.12 -15.54
CA PHE A 154 -0.77 -23.99 -15.17
C PHE A 154 -2.02 -23.58 -15.94
N SER A 155 -2.90 -24.55 -16.20
CA SER A 155 -4.25 -24.27 -16.66
C SER A 155 -5.00 -23.41 -15.63
N HIS A 156 -5.94 -22.59 -16.08
CA HIS A 156 -6.78 -21.77 -15.20
C HIS A 156 -7.92 -22.62 -14.59
N ASP A 157 -7.58 -23.70 -13.90
CA ASP A 157 -8.51 -24.66 -13.28
C ASP A 157 -8.85 -24.29 -11.83
N GLU A 158 -10.08 -24.52 -11.37
CA GLU A 158 -10.49 -24.07 -10.02
C GLU A 158 -9.70 -24.67 -8.83
N ASN A 159 -8.93 -25.73 -9.02
CA ASN A 159 -8.17 -26.40 -7.96
C ASN A 159 -6.80 -25.77 -7.75
N LEU A 160 -6.20 -25.19 -8.79
CA LEU A 160 -4.92 -24.46 -8.72
C LEU A 160 -4.90 -23.39 -7.61
N TRP A 161 -6.04 -22.73 -7.37
CA TRP A 161 -6.14 -21.64 -6.39
C TRP A 161 -5.85 -22.10 -4.97
N VAL A 162 -6.09 -23.38 -4.66
CA VAL A 162 -5.90 -23.99 -3.34
C VAL A 162 -4.84 -25.08 -3.35
N ASP A 163 -4.07 -25.21 -4.43
CA ASP A 163 -3.07 -26.26 -4.56
C ASP A 163 -1.85 -25.99 -3.65
N THR A 164 -1.78 -26.76 -2.56
CA THR A 164 -0.67 -26.67 -1.60
C THR A 164 0.66 -27.17 -2.15
N ASN A 165 0.67 -27.91 -3.26
CA ASN A 165 1.90 -28.35 -3.91
C ASN A 165 2.74 -27.17 -4.39
N LEU A 166 2.12 -26.02 -4.68
CA LEU A 166 2.83 -24.79 -4.99
C LEU A 166 3.72 -24.31 -3.82
N ILE A 167 3.23 -24.44 -2.59
CA ILE A 167 4.01 -24.10 -1.39
C ILE A 167 5.10 -25.13 -1.12
N LYS A 168 4.78 -26.42 -1.29
CA LYS A 168 5.77 -27.51 -1.19
C LYS A 168 6.91 -27.32 -2.19
N LEU A 169 6.60 -26.97 -3.43
CA LEU A 169 7.59 -26.69 -4.47
C LEU A 169 8.54 -25.56 -4.05
N ILE A 170 8.00 -24.45 -3.55
CA ILE A 170 8.81 -23.33 -3.07
C ILE A 170 9.68 -23.74 -1.89
N HIS A 171 9.14 -24.51 -0.95
CA HIS A 171 9.92 -25.01 0.18
C HIS A 171 11.09 -25.89 -0.27
N THR A 172 10.87 -26.77 -1.26
CA THR A 172 11.91 -27.64 -1.80
C THR A 172 12.98 -26.89 -2.58
N GLU A 173 12.60 -25.92 -3.41
CA GLU A 173 13.55 -25.24 -4.32
C GLU A 173 14.17 -23.97 -3.70
N TRP A 174 13.41 -23.24 -2.89
CA TRP A 174 13.80 -21.94 -2.32
C TRP A 174 13.30 -21.76 -0.88
N PRO A 175 13.64 -22.65 0.08
CA PRO A 175 13.11 -22.60 1.45
C PRO A 175 13.35 -21.25 2.14
N GLY A 176 14.47 -20.58 1.83
CA GLY A 176 14.81 -19.27 2.36
C GLY A 176 13.74 -18.19 2.09
N CYS A 177 12.95 -18.30 1.02
CA CYS A 177 11.93 -17.30 0.70
C CYS A 177 10.65 -17.40 1.57
N LEU A 178 10.48 -18.50 2.30
CA LEU A 178 9.36 -18.76 3.23
C LEU A 178 9.75 -18.61 4.71
N SER A 179 11.04 -18.44 5.01
CA SER A 179 11.63 -18.44 6.36
C SER A 179 10.93 -17.53 7.38
N HIS A 180 10.39 -16.39 6.95
CA HIS A 180 9.73 -15.42 7.83
C HIS A 180 8.27 -15.76 8.14
N SER A 181 7.74 -16.84 7.55
CA SER A 181 6.33 -17.23 7.61
C SER A 181 6.12 -18.62 8.22
N THR A 182 7.15 -19.16 8.87
CA THR A 182 7.04 -20.40 9.64
C THR A 182 6.14 -20.19 10.86
N SER A 183 5.15 -21.06 11.04
CA SER A 183 4.27 -21.04 12.18
C SER A 183 4.85 -21.86 13.34
N ARG A 184 4.52 -21.51 14.58
CA ARG A 184 4.87 -22.29 15.80
C ARG A 184 3.87 -23.41 16.08
N ILE A 185 3.15 -23.89 15.06
CA ILE A 185 2.19 -24.98 15.19
C ILE A 185 2.97 -26.27 15.47
N SER A 186 2.64 -26.92 16.59
CA SER A 186 3.24 -28.20 16.98
C SER A 186 2.61 -29.39 16.27
N ASP A 187 1.28 -29.38 16.10
CA ASP A 187 0.53 -30.34 15.29
C ASP A 187 -0.87 -29.78 14.98
N MET A 188 -1.48 -30.23 13.89
CA MET A 188 -2.86 -29.88 13.50
C MET A 188 -3.53 -31.10 12.89
N LYS A 189 -4.70 -31.50 13.42
CA LYS A 189 -5.45 -32.66 12.92
C LYS A 189 -6.95 -32.37 12.83
N PRO A 190 -7.62 -32.74 11.70
CA PRO A 190 -7.01 -33.18 10.44
C PRO A 190 -6.26 -32.03 9.75
N ASP A 191 -5.28 -32.36 8.90
CA ASP A 191 -4.62 -31.37 8.04
C ASP A 191 -5.63 -30.93 6.95
N PRO A 192 -5.89 -29.62 6.75
CA PRO A 192 -6.85 -29.14 5.76
C PRO A 192 -6.44 -29.51 4.34
N ASP A 193 -7.33 -30.23 3.66
CA ASP A 193 -7.22 -30.51 2.24
C ASP A 193 -7.65 -29.31 1.37
N SER A 194 -7.64 -29.48 0.05
CA SER A 194 -8.03 -28.42 -0.89
C SER A 194 -9.52 -28.02 -0.77
N ILE A 195 -10.41 -28.96 -0.42
CA ILE A 195 -11.85 -28.72 -0.26
C ILE A 195 -12.08 -27.88 1.00
N ASP A 196 -11.43 -28.24 2.10
CA ASP A 196 -11.50 -27.51 3.37
C ASP A 196 -10.93 -26.10 3.22
N ARG A 197 -9.81 -25.93 2.50
CA ARG A 197 -9.26 -24.60 2.18
C ARG A 197 -10.22 -23.73 1.38
N LYS A 198 -10.90 -24.29 0.37
CA LYS A 198 -11.93 -23.55 -0.38
C LYS A 198 -13.06 -23.08 0.57
N LYS A 199 -13.48 -23.92 1.53
CA LYS A 199 -14.50 -23.54 2.53
C LYS A 199 -13.98 -22.47 3.50
N PHE A 200 -12.79 -22.65 4.05
CA PHE A 200 -12.19 -21.70 5.00
C PHE A 200 -12.01 -20.31 4.40
N ARG A 201 -11.53 -20.22 3.16
CA ARG A 201 -11.44 -18.93 2.45
C ARG A 201 -12.79 -18.25 2.27
N LYS A 202 -13.85 -19.00 1.95
CA LYS A 202 -15.22 -18.45 1.85
C LYS A 202 -15.72 -17.89 3.19
N LEU A 203 -15.26 -18.44 4.30
CA LEU A 203 -15.56 -17.98 5.67
C LEU A 203 -14.59 -16.91 6.19
N GLY A 204 -13.60 -16.48 5.39
CA GLY A 204 -12.57 -15.53 5.83
C GLY A 204 -11.56 -16.12 6.84
N LEU A 205 -11.45 -17.44 6.92
CA LEU A 205 -10.53 -18.15 7.80
C LEU A 205 -9.20 -18.43 7.08
N ASN A 206 -8.10 -18.19 7.80
CA ASN A 206 -6.74 -18.52 7.34
C ASN A 206 -6.41 -19.97 7.73
N SER A 207 -5.73 -20.69 6.83
CA SER A 207 -5.38 -22.09 7.04
C SER A 207 -3.91 -22.35 6.76
N PRO A 208 -3.13 -22.86 7.72
CA PRO A 208 -1.72 -23.12 7.52
C PRO A 208 -1.52 -24.27 6.52
N VAL A 209 -0.39 -24.29 5.82
CA VAL A 209 0.04 -25.33 4.87
C VAL A 209 1.18 -26.11 5.51
N LYS A 210 0.98 -27.43 5.66
CA LYS A 210 2.03 -28.36 6.08
C LYS A 210 2.84 -28.82 4.86
N VAL A 211 4.16 -28.72 4.94
CA VAL A 211 5.08 -29.31 3.96
C VAL A 211 5.64 -30.64 4.47
N ASP A 212 6.35 -31.38 3.62
CA ASP A 212 6.66 -32.80 3.84
C ASP A 212 7.57 -33.08 5.06
N ASP A 213 8.43 -32.12 5.43
CA ASP A 213 9.29 -32.19 6.62
C ASP A 213 8.57 -31.80 7.93
N GLY A 214 7.25 -31.54 7.86
CA GLY A 214 6.41 -31.18 9.00
C GLY A 214 6.34 -29.69 9.31
N VAL A 215 7.06 -28.83 8.57
CA VAL A 215 6.98 -27.37 8.75
C VAL A 215 5.60 -26.85 8.31
N TYR A 216 5.05 -25.92 9.09
CA TYR A 216 3.81 -25.22 8.76
C TYR A 216 4.09 -23.78 8.33
N TYR A 217 3.56 -23.40 7.17
CA TYR A 217 3.53 -22.01 6.70
C TYR A 217 2.14 -21.43 6.84
N ASN A 218 2.02 -20.16 7.26
CA ASN A 218 0.73 -19.47 7.29
C ASN A 218 0.86 -18.03 6.82
N SER A 219 -0.24 -17.46 6.31
CA SER A 219 -0.35 -16.05 5.98
C SER A 219 0.78 -15.54 5.08
N LEU A 220 1.18 -16.33 4.09
CA LEU A 220 2.26 -15.97 3.15
C LEU A 220 1.92 -14.70 2.36
N GLY A 221 0.64 -14.49 2.08
CA GLY A 221 0.09 -13.25 1.49
C GLY A 221 -0.51 -12.28 2.51
N GLY A 222 -0.30 -12.51 3.81
CA GLY A 222 -0.92 -11.75 4.91
C GLY A 222 -2.27 -12.29 5.38
N GLY A 223 -3.03 -12.96 4.51
CA GLY A 223 -4.28 -13.62 4.86
C GLY A 223 -5.55 -12.74 4.83
N PHE A 224 -6.65 -13.34 5.29
CA PHE A 224 -7.99 -12.77 5.33
C PHE A 224 -8.37 -12.31 6.72
N ASN A 225 -9.05 -11.16 6.82
CA ASN A 225 -9.71 -10.73 8.05
C ASN A 225 -11.12 -11.34 8.14
N ALA A 226 -11.77 -11.23 9.30
CA ALA A 226 -13.11 -11.81 9.53
C ALA A 226 -14.21 -11.25 8.60
N ALA A 227 -13.99 -10.10 7.96
CA ALA A 227 -14.88 -9.54 6.94
C ALA A 227 -14.55 -10.03 5.51
N GLY A 228 -13.61 -10.98 5.38
CA GLY A 228 -13.13 -11.53 4.10
C GLY A 228 -12.16 -10.63 3.35
N GLY A 229 -11.72 -9.51 3.96
CA GLY A 229 -10.78 -8.53 3.40
C GLY A 229 -9.31 -8.89 3.60
N SER A 230 -8.40 -8.15 2.97
CA SER A 230 -6.95 -8.31 3.16
C SER A 230 -6.52 -7.87 4.57
N ILE A 231 -5.86 -8.76 5.33
CA ILE A 231 -5.21 -8.39 6.61
C ILE A 231 -4.14 -7.32 6.39
N LEU A 232 -3.36 -7.41 5.31
CA LEU A 232 -2.31 -6.43 5.01
C LEU A 232 -2.89 -5.02 4.78
N ALA A 233 -4.00 -4.92 4.04
CA ALA A 233 -4.71 -3.65 3.87
C ALA A 233 -5.26 -3.12 5.21
N SER A 234 -5.79 -4.01 6.07
CA SER A 234 -6.23 -3.64 7.42
C SER A 234 -5.08 -3.13 8.30
N PHE A 235 -3.92 -3.78 8.31
CA PHE A 235 -2.75 -3.30 9.06
C PHE A 235 -2.25 -1.95 8.55
N ASN A 236 -2.18 -1.77 7.23
CA ASN A 236 -1.83 -0.49 6.64
C ASN A 236 -2.83 0.61 7.04
N MET A 237 -4.13 0.28 7.12
CA MET A 237 -5.16 1.20 7.58
C MET A 237 -4.98 1.56 9.06
N VAL A 238 -4.73 0.58 9.94
CA VAL A 238 -4.49 0.82 11.38
C VAL A 238 -3.26 1.69 11.59
N ASN A 239 -2.14 1.36 10.92
CA ASN A 239 -0.92 2.17 10.99
C ASN A 239 -1.15 3.60 10.50
N ASN A 240 -1.92 3.78 9.43
CA ASN A 240 -2.21 5.11 8.93
C ASN A 240 -3.20 5.88 9.81
N ASN A 241 -4.17 5.20 10.44
CA ASN A 241 -5.08 5.81 11.42
C ASN A 241 -4.29 6.41 12.58
N HIS A 242 -3.21 5.75 13.02
CA HIS A 242 -2.30 6.32 14.01
C HIS A 242 -1.71 7.67 13.54
N TYR A 243 -1.23 7.76 12.30
CA TYR A 243 -0.71 9.02 11.75
C TYR A 243 -1.80 10.09 11.63
N THR A 244 -3.01 9.72 11.23
CA THR A 244 -4.17 10.63 11.16
C THR A 244 -4.49 11.23 12.54
N LEU A 245 -4.52 10.40 13.59
CA LEU A 245 -4.77 10.85 14.97
C LEU A 245 -3.68 11.79 15.48
N LEU A 246 -2.41 11.49 15.17
CA LEU A 246 -1.31 12.38 15.51
C LEU A 246 -1.44 13.73 14.80
N LEU A 247 -1.83 13.75 13.52
CA LEU A 247 -2.07 15.00 12.79
C LEU A 247 -3.20 15.80 13.44
N GLU A 248 -4.34 15.15 13.72
CA GLU A 248 -5.50 15.79 14.34
C GLU A 248 -5.16 16.40 15.70
N HIS A 249 -4.34 15.71 16.49
CA HIS A 249 -3.94 16.17 17.82
C HIS A 249 -2.91 17.30 17.82
N TYR A 250 -1.85 17.20 17.00
CA TYR A 250 -0.70 18.11 17.10
C TYR A 250 -0.73 19.28 16.11
N VAL A 251 -1.31 19.11 14.92
CA VAL A 251 -1.25 20.15 13.88
C VAL A 251 -1.97 21.44 14.27
N PRO A 252 -3.19 21.42 14.85
CA PRO A 252 -3.91 22.64 15.17
C PRO A 252 -3.14 23.58 16.11
N SER A 253 -2.59 23.05 17.21
CA SER A 253 -1.86 23.85 18.20
C SER A 253 -0.55 24.39 17.63
N GLU A 254 0.16 23.59 16.85
CA GLU A 254 1.45 23.97 16.28
C GLU A 254 1.32 25.03 15.19
N VAL A 255 0.29 24.93 14.34
CA VAL A 255 0.00 25.99 13.36
C VAL A 255 -0.43 27.28 14.07
N VAL A 256 -1.24 27.20 15.12
CA VAL A 256 -1.63 28.37 15.92
C VAL A 256 -0.41 29.04 16.57
N ASN A 257 0.53 28.26 17.13
CA ASN A 257 1.76 28.82 17.68
C ASN A 257 2.58 29.57 16.62
N ILE A 258 2.72 29.00 15.42
CA ILE A 258 3.42 29.67 14.31
C ILE A 258 2.73 30.98 13.90
N ILE A 259 1.40 31.01 13.91
CA ILE A 259 0.60 32.22 13.62
C ILE A 259 0.85 33.29 14.68
N LEU A 260 0.82 32.92 15.95
CA LEU A 260 1.05 33.80 17.10
C LEU A 260 2.47 34.37 17.12
N ASP A 261 3.48 33.52 16.94
CA ASP A 261 4.90 33.91 16.93
C ASP A 261 5.21 34.92 15.83
N ARG A 262 4.44 34.91 14.74
CA ARG A 262 4.59 35.83 13.61
C ARG A 262 3.74 37.10 13.73
N SER A 263 3.10 37.31 14.89
CA SER A 263 2.16 38.42 15.15
C SER A 263 1.06 38.52 14.09
N PHE A 264 0.73 37.40 13.45
CA PHE A 264 -0.32 37.35 12.43
C PHE A 264 -1.65 37.16 13.15
N ALA A 265 -2.20 38.23 13.71
CA ALA A 265 -3.58 38.20 14.19
C ALA A 265 -4.49 37.96 12.98
N SER A 266 -4.96 36.73 12.78
CA SER A 266 -5.94 36.42 11.75
C SER A 266 -7.27 37.06 12.15
N ASP A 267 -7.50 38.25 11.63
CA ASP A 267 -8.79 38.95 11.49
C ASP A 267 -9.85 38.15 10.70
N LYS A 268 -9.49 36.99 10.13
CA LYS A 268 -10.30 36.17 9.21
C LYS A 268 -11.13 35.04 9.84
N GLY A 269 -11.38 35.04 11.15
CA GLY A 269 -12.20 34.02 11.79
C GLY A 269 -11.50 32.66 11.94
N ALA A 270 -12.26 31.55 11.84
CA ALA A 270 -11.75 30.20 12.10
C ALA A 270 -10.58 29.81 11.17
N VAL A 271 -9.48 29.30 11.74
CA VAL A 271 -8.31 28.75 11.01
C VAL A 271 -8.75 27.46 10.33
N LYS A 272 -8.81 27.44 9.00
CA LYS A 272 -9.21 26.26 8.23
C LYS A 272 -7.98 25.57 7.66
N LEU A 273 -7.76 24.32 8.07
CA LEU A 273 -6.64 23.50 7.64
C LEU A 273 -7.15 22.33 6.81
N LYS A 274 -6.36 21.96 5.80
CA LYS A 274 -6.67 20.85 4.90
C LYS A 274 -5.43 20.01 4.64
N LEU A 275 -5.53 18.70 4.86
CA LEU A 275 -4.48 17.76 4.49
C LEU A 275 -4.49 17.55 2.97
N LEU A 276 -3.31 17.57 2.36
CA LEU A 276 -3.12 17.51 0.91
C LEU A 276 -2.40 16.24 0.41
N ASN A 277 -2.14 15.26 1.27
CA ASN A 277 -1.58 13.95 0.87
C ASN A 277 -2.02 12.84 1.84
N THR A 278 -1.83 11.57 1.46
CA THR A 278 -2.06 10.46 2.40
C THR A 278 -1.11 10.60 3.59
N PRO A 279 -1.58 10.46 4.84
CA PRO A 279 -0.73 10.65 6.02
C PRO A 279 0.49 9.74 6.00
N THR A 280 1.65 10.28 6.37
CA THR A 280 2.88 9.52 6.55
C THR A 280 3.57 9.91 7.85
N TRP A 281 4.58 9.15 8.26
CA TRP A 281 5.34 9.53 9.44
C TRP A 281 6.13 10.84 9.27
N HIS A 282 6.60 11.17 8.06
CA HIS A 282 7.59 12.25 7.89
C HIS A 282 7.14 13.44 7.05
N ASN A 283 6.20 13.21 6.12
CA ASN A 283 5.84 14.20 5.11
C ASN A 283 4.31 14.31 5.03
N ASN A 284 3.75 15.30 5.73
CA ASN A 284 2.33 15.63 5.69
C ASN A 284 2.19 17.10 5.29
N ILE A 285 1.49 17.36 4.20
CA ILE A 285 1.35 18.70 3.62
C ILE A 285 -0.03 19.22 4.02
N ILE A 286 -0.03 20.29 4.80
CA ILE A 286 -1.22 20.95 5.32
C ILE A 286 -1.36 22.32 4.68
N LEU A 287 -2.52 22.59 4.09
CA LEU A 287 -2.88 23.89 3.55
C LEU A 287 -3.71 24.66 4.57
N HIS A 288 -3.33 25.90 4.84
CA HIS A 288 -4.21 26.86 5.50
C HIS A 288 -5.05 27.59 4.46
N GLU A 289 -6.33 27.24 4.37
CA GLU A 289 -7.21 27.66 3.28
C GLU A 289 -7.43 29.17 3.24
N ASN A 290 -7.37 29.86 4.39
CA ASN A 290 -7.62 31.30 4.47
C ASN A 290 -6.44 32.16 3.97
N THR A 291 -5.21 31.66 4.07
CA THR A 291 -4.00 32.42 3.65
C THR A 291 -3.30 31.80 2.44
N GLY A 292 -3.61 30.56 2.09
CA GLY A 292 -2.89 29.80 1.07
C GLY A 292 -1.54 29.25 1.56
N ASP A 293 -1.21 29.40 2.84
CA ASP A 293 0.07 28.92 3.38
C ASP A 293 0.12 27.40 3.42
N LEU A 294 1.29 26.84 3.11
CA LEU A 294 1.57 25.42 3.20
C LEU A 294 2.46 25.14 4.40
N TYR A 295 2.13 24.08 5.14
CA TYR A 295 2.91 23.55 6.25
C TYR A 295 3.30 22.13 5.93
N VAL A 296 4.59 21.80 6.07
CA VAL A 296 5.06 20.43 6.01
C VAL A 296 5.30 19.94 7.43
N VAL A 297 4.59 18.89 7.82
CA VAL A 297 4.61 18.31 9.16
C VAL A 297 5.18 16.90 9.12
N GLY A 298 6.17 16.64 9.95
CA GLY A 298 6.73 15.30 10.19
C GLY A 298 6.76 14.98 11.68
N PHE A 299 6.60 13.70 12.00
CA PHE A 299 6.73 13.14 13.34
C PHE A 299 8.17 12.68 13.59
N TYR A 300 8.68 12.92 14.80
CA TYR A 300 10.02 12.58 15.21
C TYR A 300 9.97 11.94 16.59
N LYS A 301 10.69 10.82 16.73
CA LYS A 301 10.86 10.14 18.01
C LYS A 301 12.27 10.36 18.53
N THR A 302 12.38 10.61 19.84
CA THR A 302 13.62 10.44 20.58
C THR A 302 13.66 9.01 21.09
N ILE A 303 14.82 8.36 20.97
CA ILE A 303 15.05 6.98 21.38
C ILE A 303 16.12 7.02 22.49
N ASP A 304 15.92 6.28 23.59
CA ASP A 304 16.96 6.11 24.61
C ASP A 304 18.04 5.12 24.16
N ASP A 305 19.11 4.99 24.95
CA ASP A 305 20.21 4.07 24.69
C ASP A 305 19.78 2.58 24.64
N LYS A 306 18.56 2.27 25.07
CA LYS A 306 17.97 0.93 25.08
C LYS A 306 16.99 0.70 23.91
N GLY A 307 16.81 1.68 23.02
CA GLY A 307 15.91 1.57 21.89
C GLY A 307 14.45 1.94 22.18
N HIS A 308 14.12 2.42 23.38
CA HIS A 308 12.76 2.82 23.73
C HIS A 308 12.44 4.24 23.26
N ILE A 309 11.21 4.44 22.80
CA ILE A 309 10.71 5.77 22.44
C ILE A 309 10.45 6.57 23.71
N THR A 310 11.20 7.64 23.93
CA THR A 310 11.08 8.49 25.13
C THR A 310 10.24 9.74 24.91
N LYS A 311 10.15 10.21 23.66
CA LYS A 311 9.36 11.39 23.29
C LYS A 311 8.96 11.35 21.83
N CYS A 312 7.72 11.74 21.52
CA CYS A 312 7.29 12.07 20.17
C CYS A 312 7.14 13.60 20.05
N SER A 313 7.58 14.17 18.94
CA SER A 313 7.47 15.59 18.62
C SER A 313 7.12 15.77 17.15
N ILE A 314 6.62 16.95 16.78
CA ILE A 314 6.44 17.31 15.38
C ILE A 314 7.46 18.37 14.98
N LYS A 315 7.90 18.36 13.72
CA LYS A 315 8.55 19.53 13.10
C LYS A 315 7.65 20.04 12.01
N THR A 316 7.49 21.37 11.96
CA THR A 316 6.66 22.05 11.00
C THR A 316 7.49 23.07 10.24
N ILE A 317 7.43 23.02 8.90
CA ILE A 317 8.06 24.01 8.03
C ILE A 317 6.96 24.74 7.27
N ASN A 318 6.88 26.06 7.44
CA ASN A 318 5.98 26.90 6.66
C ASN A 318 6.62 27.28 5.32
N ALA A 319 6.01 26.84 4.22
CA ALA A 319 6.50 26.98 2.86
C ALA A 319 5.81 28.12 2.08
N ARG A 320 5.54 29.25 2.73
CA ARG A 320 4.84 30.42 2.14
C ARG A 320 5.50 30.99 0.88
N PHE A 321 6.82 30.90 0.75
CA PHE A 321 7.50 31.31 -0.48
C PHE A 321 7.14 30.44 -1.69
N LEU A 322 6.81 29.16 -1.46
CA LEU A 322 6.32 28.25 -2.50
C LEU A 322 4.82 28.45 -2.78
N SER A 323 4.06 29.04 -1.84
CA SER A 323 2.61 29.23 -1.99
C SER A 323 2.21 30.33 -2.96
N LYS A 324 3.02 31.38 -3.16
CA LYS A 324 2.75 32.44 -4.15
C LYS A 324 2.53 31.93 -5.59
N HIS A 325 2.96 30.69 -5.89
CA HIS A 325 2.74 30.01 -7.18
C HIS A 325 1.89 28.73 -7.10
N ALA A 326 1.49 28.29 -5.90
CA ALA A 326 0.79 27.01 -5.70
C ALA A 326 -0.72 27.16 -5.43
N VAL A 327 -1.21 28.37 -5.19
CA VAL A 327 -2.63 28.65 -4.92
C VAL A 327 -3.43 28.48 -6.22
N ASN A 328 -4.47 27.65 -6.15
CA ASN A 328 -5.41 27.23 -7.21
C ASN A 328 -5.10 25.90 -7.91
N ASN A 329 -4.79 24.83 -7.17
CA ASN A 329 -4.89 23.50 -7.74
C ASN A 329 -5.72 22.57 -6.86
N GLU A 330 -6.97 22.31 -7.29
CA GLU A 330 -7.84 21.29 -6.70
C GLU A 330 -7.19 19.89 -6.71
N ASN A 331 -6.12 19.70 -7.50
CA ASN A 331 -5.37 18.46 -7.66
C ASN A 331 -3.93 18.52 -7.09
N PHE A 332 -3.69 19.25 -5.98
CA PHE A 332 -2.34 19.43 -5.42
C PHE A 332 -1.52 18.14 -5.33
N VAL A 333 -2.07 17.03 -4.79
CA VAL A 333 -1.42 15.69 -4.71
C VAL A 333 -0.79 15.25 -6.06
N LEU A 334 -1.42 15.62 -7.17
CA LEU A 334 -1.09 15.22 -8.53
C LEU A 334 -0.34 16.31 -9.31
N SER A 335 0.00 17.42 -8.64
CA SER A 335 0.53 18.62 -9.28
C SER A 335 2.06 18.68 -9.23
N LYS A 336 2.69 19.33 -10.23
CA LYS A 336 4.13 19.62 -10.24
C LYS A 336 4.60 20.39 -8.99
N PRO A 337 3.83 21.37 -8.44
CA PRO A 337 4.13 21.98 -7.15
C PRO A 337 4.24 21.00 -5.98
N ALA A 338 3.42 19.95 -5.91
CA ALA A 338 3.57 18.93 -4.85
C ALA A 338 4.88 18.15 -5.01
N ILE A 339 5.29 17.83 -6.24
CA ILE A 339 6.59 17.20 -6.51
C ILE A 339 7.74 18.11 -6.04
N ALA A 340 7.65 19.42 -6.31
CA ALA A 340 8.65 20.39 -5.86
C ALA A 340 8.71 20.53 -4.33
N VAL A 341 7.55 20.59 -3.65
CA VAL A 341 7.47 20.61 -2.18
C VAL A 341 8.02 19.31 -1.58
N ILE A 342 7.63 18.15 -2.11
CA ILE A 342 8.13 16.83 -1.65
C ILE A 342 9.64 16.67 -1.92
N SER A 343 10.14 17.18 -3.04
CA SER A 343 11.58 17.14 -3.36
C SER A 343 12.38 18.07 -2.45
N ALA A 344 11.86 19.27 -2.17
CA ALA A 344 12.48 20.20 -1.24
C ALA A 344 12.53 19.66 0.20
N THR A 345 11.53 18.89 0.64
CA THR A 345 11.53 18.26 1.97
C THR A 345 12.44 17.04 2.04
N ASN A 346 12.63 16.31 0.95
CA ASN A 346 13.65 15.25 0.85
C ASN A 346 15.09 15.83 0.92
N CYS A 347 15.35 17.01 0.36
CA CYS A 347 16.63 17.72 0.58
C CYS A 347 16.81 18.13 2.05
N TYR A 348 15.73 18.44 2.77
CA TYR A 348 15.76 18.75 4.21
C TYR A 348 16.18 17.55 5.08
N ARG A 349 15.95 16.31 4.60
CA ARG A 349 16.47 15.08 5.25
C ARG A 349 17.99 14.92 5.09
N ASN A 350 18.58 15.42 4.00
CA ASN A 350 20.00 15.28 3.74
C ASN A 350 20.87 16.35 4.42
N ASN A 351 20.28 17.47 4.86
CA ASN A 351 21.02 18.60 5.45
C ASN A 351 21.04 18.61 6.99
N ASN A 352 20.53 17.59 7.69
CA ASN A 352 20.54 17.53 9.16
C ASN A 352 21.00 16.16 9.70
N PHE A 353 22.06 15.61 9.11
CA PHE A 353 22.89 14.58 9.75
C PHE A 353 24.37 14.89 9.49
N CYS A 354 24.85 15.93 10.16
CA CYS A 354 26.20 16.01 10.67
C CYS A 354 26.08 16.62 12.07
N PHE A 355 26.69 15.92 13.03
CA PHE A 355 26.69 16.09 14.50
C PHE A 355 25.58 15.36 15.25
#